data_AF-A0A511WZR0-F1
#
_entry.id   AF-A0A511WZR0-F1
#
_cell.length_a   1.000
_cell.length_b   1.000
_cell.length_c   1.000
_cell.angle_alpha   90.00
_cell.angle_beta   90.00
_cell.angle_gamma   90.00
#
_symmetry.space_group_name_H-M   'P 1'
#
loop_
_entity.id
_entity.type
_entity.pdbx_description
1 polymer ?
#
loop_
_entity_poly.entity_id
_entity_poly.type
_entity_poly.pdbx_seq_one_letter_code
_entity_poly.pdbx_strand_id
1 'polypeptide(L)'
;MREFLTIDIGGTSIKHGVIKEDGTLLKSGEEPTHAEKGGRHIINKVKELGGYYQKEYDIKGICISTAGQVDSRQGKIIYALPNIIPNYTGMPIKEELEDYFKLPVEVENDVNCVGLAESWLGRGKGVKSLFCLTIGTGIGGSYVLDNQLHTGHSYSAGEIGYIPIEGRAFQDIASTKSLVENTAHNKGLLPTQIDGKMIFEKAKNGDQMCIDGIDQLIKHLSKGIATIVYMMNPEMVVIGGGISHQKDYLYPRIMEQLKQDVLPELLEKTTIDFASNLNHAGLVGALRNFLIQETLHPLNKIVIAIESTRHKLTKGEHLIADFIINNLPEVPDLTISEMGKKVKVAEASISRFCKKVDIGTYNNLRILASKASVSKRKVEEAAVDEGDSVKEIYLSMIDRFNGFHASRELNKLRDMMTTSQRIFLIGTPDIKKYLYALEERLMECGIDVQLYAEKRTIERSINIIPPETLVVAFDISGYDETLINYVTQLNATHRTVGVTSQSDSPLARAVGEVFIAPFLEKKKDIAADVFTVYYFVDLLLNGIYPESKIANKLIPVNEER
;
A
#
# COMPACT_ATOMS: atom_id res chain seq x y z
N MET A 1 21.49 -17.75 0.14
CA MET A 1 20.32 -16.97 -0.35
C MET A 1 19.10 -17.52 0.36
N ARG A 2 18.16 -16.67 0.80
CA ARG A 2 17.02 -17.12 1.61
C ARG A 2 16.06 -17.97 0.78
N GLU A 3 15.39 -18.91 1.44
CA GLU A 3 14.42 -19.84 0.83
C GLU A 3 13.02 -19.53 1.37
N PHE A 4 12.03 -19.52 0.49
CA PHE A 4 10.66 -19.13 0.81
C PHE A 4 9.69 -20.20 0.33
N LEU A 5 8.69 -20.49 1.18
CA LEU A 5 7.58 -21.35 0.80
C LEU A 5 6.56 -20.48 0.07
N THR A 6 6.35 -20.76 -1.20
CA THR A 6 5.36 -20.09 -2.03
C THR A 6 4.18 -21.01 -2.28
N ILE A 7 2.95 -20.50 -2.16
CA ILE A 7 1.72 -21.25 -2.36
C ILE A 7 0.76 -20.39 -3.17
N ASP A 8 0.14 -20.96 -4.19
CA ASP A 8 -0.85 -20.35 -5.05
C ASP A 8 -2.16 -21.13 -4.94
N ILE A 9 -3.13 -20.55 -4.24
CA ILE A 9 -4.42 -21.13 -3.90
C ILE A 9 -5.42 -20.78 -5.00
N GLY A 10 -5.55 -21.67 -5.98
CA GLY A 10 -6.58 -21.60 -7.01
C GLY A 10 -7.86 -22.34 -6.59
N GLY A 11 -8.96 -22.11 -7.32
CA GLY A 11 -10.23 -22.80 -7.07
C GLY A 11 -10.22 -24.30 -7.39
N THR A 12 -9.33 -24.76 -8.28
CA THR A 12 -9.22 -26.17 -8.70
C THR A 12 -8.02 -26.87 -8.09
N SER A 13 -6.86 -26.22 -8.12
CA SER A 13 -5.61 -26.74 -7.56
C SER A 13 -4.87 -25.70 -6.73
N ILE A 14 -4.15 -26.20 -5.72
CA ILE A 14 -3.15 -25.47 -4.96
C ILE A 14 -1.80 -25.84 -5.56
N LYS A 15 -1.11 -24.85 -6.10
CA LYS A 15 0.30 -25.01 -6.48
C LYS A 15 1.16 -24.56 -5.33
N HIS A 16 2.29 -25.21 -5.13
CA HIS A 16 3.18 -24.88 -4.04
C HIS A 16 4.62 -25.16 -4.42
N GLY A 17 5.56 -24.54 -3.73
CA GLY A 17 6.97 -24.74 -4.00
C GLY A 17 7.89 -23.95 -3.10
N VAL A 18 9.18 -24.25 -3.20
CA VAL A 18 10.24 -23.50 -2.52
C VAL A 18 10.99 -22.69 -3.57
N ILE A 19 11.02 -21.37 -3.37
CA ILE A 19 11.70 -20.42 -4.25
C ILE A 19 12.77 -19.67 -3.46
N LYS A 20 13.95 -19.47 -4.07
CA LYS A 20 15.00 -18.62 -3.51
C LYS A 20 14.67 -17.15 -3.70
N GLU A 21 15.29 -16.30 -2.90
CA GLU A 21 15.14 -14.84 -2.95
C GLU A 21 15.33 -14.19 -4.33
N ASP A 22 16.13 -14.80 -5.22
CA ASP A 22 16.34 -14.34 -6.60
C ASP A 22 15.27 -14.82 -7.60
N GLY A 23 14.29 -15.60 -7.14
CA GLY A 23 13.25 -16.21 -7.95
C GLY A 23 13.56 -17.61 -8.46
N THR A 24 14.71 -18.20 -8.09
CA THR A 24 15.06 -19.57 -8.51
C THR A 24 14.13 -20.59 -7.83
N LEU A 25 13.33 -21.30 -8.62
CA LEU A 25 12.45 -22.38 -8.15
C LEU A 25 13.28 -23.65 -7.85
N LEU A 26 13.24 -24.13 -6.61
CA LEU A 26 13.94 -25.35 -6.17
C LEU A 26 13.06 -26.58 -6.25
N LYS A 27 11.80 -26.42 -5.86
CA LYS A 27 10.82 -27.50 -5.84
C LYS A 27 9.45 -26.92 -6.13
N SER A 28 8.65 -27.66 -6.88
CA SER A 28 7.22 -27.36 -7.07
C SER A 28 6.39 -28.63 -6.96
N GLY A 29 5.12 -28.44 -6.62
CA GLY A 29 4.09 -29.46 -6.61
C GLY A 29 2.73 -28.81 -6.88
N GLU A 30 1.74 -29.66 -7.14
CA GLU A 30 0.37 -29.27 -7.36
C GLU A 30 -0.54 -30.34 -6.75
N GLU A 31 -1.56 -29.90 -6.02
CA GLU A 31 -2.58 -30.77 -5.46
C GLU A 31 -3.99 -30.22 -5.66
N PRO A 32 -5.03 -31.06 -5.68
CA PRO A 32 -6.41 -30.58 -5.75
C PRO A 32 -6.77 -29.69 -4.54
N THR A 33 -7.42 -28.55 -4.78
CA THR A 33 -7.82 -27.62 -3.71
C THR A 33 -8.92 -28.20 -2.83
N HIS A 34 -9.86 -28.94 -3.43
CA HIS A 34 -11.14 -29.30 -2.80
C HIS A 34 -11.87 -28.08 -2.24
N ALA A 35 -11.99 -27.03 -3.08
CA ALA A 35 -12.53 -25.73 -2.70
C ALA A 35 -13.95 -25.82 -2.14
N GLU A 36 -14.74 -26.82 -2.55
CA GLU A 36 -16.08 -27.10 -2.05
C GLU A 36 -16.12 -27.39 -0.53
N LYS A 37 -15.00 -27.79 0.07
CA LYS A 37 -14.88 -28.02 1.52
C LYS A 37 -14.63 -26.74 2.31
N GLY A 38 -14.47 -25.60 1.62
CA GLY A 38 -14.40 -24.27 2.19
C GLY A 38 -13.03 -23.84 2.72
N GLY A 39 -12.96 -22.57 3.12
CA GLY A 39 -11.72 -21.90 3.47
C GLY A 39 -10.89 -22.56 4.56
N ARG A 40 -11.53 -23.05 5.63
CA ARG A 40 -10.83 -23.74 6.73
C ARG A 40 -10.11 -25.01 6.25
N HIS A 41 -10.71 -25.76 5.34
CA HIS A 41 -10.07 -26.95 4.77
C HIS A 41 -8.81 -26.58 3.98
N ILE A 42 -8.89 -25.52 3.17
CA ILE A 42 -7.76 -25.01 2.40
C ILE A 42 -6.62 -24.58 3.32
N ILE A 43 -6.89 -23.83 4.39
CA ILE A 43 -5.84 -23.38 5.31
C ILE A 43 -5.19 -24.54 6.06
N ASN A 44 -5.95 -25.57 6.44
CA ASN A 44 -5.36 -26.78 7.02
C ASN A 44 -4.45 -27.50 6.03
N LYS A 45 -4.85 -27.58 4.77
CA LYS A 45 -4.02 -28.14 3.70
C LYS A 45 -2.73 -27.33 3.48
N VAL A 46 -2.81 -26.00 3.53
CA VAL A 46 -1.64 -25.11 3.51
C VAL A 46 -0.69 -25.39 4.68
N LYS A 47 -1.24 -25.60 5.89
CA LYS A 47 -0.46 -25.98 7.08
C LYS A 47 0.27 -27.31 6.90
N GLU A 48 -0.43 -28.33 6.38
CA GLU A 48 0.15 -29.65 6.07
C GLU A 48 1.30 -29.55 5.07
N LEU A 49 1.07 -28.83 3.95
CA LEU A 49 2.09 -28.59 2.94
C LEU A 49 3.31 -27.86 3.51
N GLY A 50 3.10 -26.79 4.27
CA GLY A 50 4.20 -26.04 4.87
C GLY A 50 4.98 -26.85 5.90
N GLY A 51 4.31 -27.68 6.70
CA GLY A 51 4.95 -28.59 7.64
C GLY A 51 5.78 -29.69 6.95
N TYR A 52 5.43 -30.08 5.73
CA TYR A 52 6.27 -30.96 4.89
C TYR A 52 7.54 -30.22 4.44
N TYR A 53 7.42 -29.02 3.87
CA TYR A 53 8.57 -28.27 3.37
C TYR A 53 9.55 -27.80 4.46
N GLN A 54 9.06 -27.42 5.64
CA GLN A 54 9.91 -27.02 6.77
C GLN A 54 10.85 -28.14 7.27
N LYS A 55 10.55 -29.42 6.97
CA LYS A 55 11.44 -30.54 7.32
C LYS A 55 12.63 -30.68 6.37
N GLU A 56 12.48 -30.21 5.13
CA GLU A 56 13.48 -30.37 4.07
C GLU A 56 14.25 -29.07 3.78
N TYR A 57 13.67 -27.90 4.06
CA TYR A 57 14.21 -26.59 3.67
C TYR A 57 14.22 -25.61 4.85
N ASP A 58 15.17 -24.67 4.84
CA ASP A 58 15.28 -23.60 5.84
C ASP A 58 14.45 -22.39 5.44
N ILE A 59 13.13 -22.55 5.53
CA ILE A 59 12.14 -21.55 5.09
C ILE A 59 12.20 -20.29 5.97
N LYS A 60 12.37 -19.13 5.34
CA LYS A 60 12.45 -17.82 6.01
C LYS A 60 11.16 -17.02 5.98
N GLY A 61 10.20 -17.41 5.15
CA GLY A 61 8.90 -16.77 5.04
C GLY A 61 7.95 -17.58 4.16
N ILE A 62 6.67 -17.28 4.30
CA ILE A 62 5.58 -17.93 3.57
C ILE A 62 4.89 -16.88 2.69
N CYS A 63 4.77 -17.19 1.42
CA CYS A 63 4.22 -16.28 0.42
C CYS A 63 2.97 -16.92 -0.19
N ILE A 64 1.82 -16.28 0.01
CA ILE A 64 0.52 -16.78 -0.45
C ILE A 64 0.00 -15.91 -1.61
N SER A 65 -0.21 -16.54 -2.75
CA SER A 65 -1.10 -16.10 -3.83
C SER A 65 -2.45 -16.76 -3.62
N THR A 66 -3.55 -16.03 -3.70
CA THR A 66 -4.88 -16.59 -3.46
C THR A 66 -5.98 -15.98 -4.33
N ALA A 67 -6.97 -16.79 -4.67
CA ALA A 67 -8.25 -16.30 -5.17
C ALA A 67 -8.96 -15.37 -4.16
N GLY A 68 -9.81 -14.49 -4.68
CA GLY A 68 -10.57 -13.53 -3.87
C GLY A 68 -9.87 -12.18 -3.71
N GLN A 69 -10.59 -11.22 -3.16
CA GLN A 69 -10.09 -9.89 -2.81
C GLN A 69 -9.37 -9.96 -1.46
N VAL A 70 -8.16 -9.42 -1.41
CA VAL A 70 -7.26 -9.51 -0.26
C VAL A 70 -6.95 -8.11 0.25
N ASP A 71 -7.05 -7.90 1.56
CA ASP A 71 -6.41 -6.77 2.20
C ASP A 71 -4.92 -7.10 2.27
N SER A 72 -4.13 -6.58 1.35
CA SER A 72 -2.68 -6.88 1.24
C SER A 72 -1.89 -6.46 2.48
N ARG A 73 -2.44 -5.57 3.32
CA ARG A 73 -1.77 -5.10 4.53
C ARG A 73 -2.02 -6.04 5.71
N GLN A 74 -3.25 -6.50 5.88
CA GLN A 74 -3.62 -7.45 6.95
C GLN A 74 -3.44 -8.91 6.54
N GLY A 75 -3.35 -9.20 5.24
CA GLY A 75 -3.37 -10.55 4.68
C GLY A 75 -4.67 -11.29 4.98
N LYS A 76 -5.81 -10.57 4.93
CA LYS A 76 -7.16 -11.07 5.19
C LYS A 76 -7.98 -11.11 3.90
N ILE A 77 -8.82 -12.13 3.73
CA ILE A 77 -9.75 -12.18 2.60
C ILE A 77 -10.90 -11.21 2.86
N ILE A 78 -11.00 -10.14 2.05
CA ILE A 78 -12.08 -9.15 2.11
C ILE A 78 -13.36 -9.73 1.54
N TYR A 79 -13.25 -10.40 0.39
CA TYR A 79 -14.38 -10.97 -0.32
C TYR A 79 -13.94 -12.12 -1.21
N ALA A 80 -14.70 -13.21 -1.15
CA ALA A 80 -14.60 -14.31 -2.09
C ALA A 80 -16.01 -14.82 -2.41
N LEU A 81 -16.19 -15.28 -3.64
CA LEU A 81 -17.43 -15.86 -4.11
C LEU A 81 -17.70 -17.19 -3.36
N PRO A 82 -18.80 -17.31 -2.58
CA PRO A 82 -19.06 -18.50 -1.77
C PRO A 82 -19.27 -19.78 -2.57
N ASN A 83 -19.69 -19.65 -3.84
CA ASN A 83 -19.85 -20.76 -4.77
C ASN A 83 -18.51 -21.26 -5.36
N ILE A 84 -17.42 -20.50 -5.18
CA ILE A 84 -16.07 -20.93 -5.54
C ILE A 84 -15.38 -21.52 -4.30
N ILE A 85 -15.30 -20.76 -3.21
CA ILE A 85 -14.73 -21.21 -1.94
C ILE A 85 -15.68 -20.81 -0.79
N PRO A 86 -16.48 -21.74 -0.24
CA PRO A 86 -17.36 -21.47 0.89
C PRO A 86 -16.58 -20.97 2.12
N ASN A 87 -17.15 -20.01 2.86
CA ASN A 87 -16.60 -19.50 4.12
C ASN A 87 -15.15 -19.00 4.04
N TYR A 88 -14.74 -18.46 2.89
CA TYR A 88 -13.40 -17.89 2.69
C TYR A 88 -13.32 -16.40 3.01
N THR A 89 -14.38 -15.66 2.73
CA THR A 89 -14.55 -14.26 3.13
C THR A 89 -14.35 -14.09 4.65
N GLY A 90 -13.51 -13.13 5.03
CA GLY A 90 -13.19 -12.83 6.42
C GLY A 90 -12.05 -13.64 7.03
N MET A 91 -11.46 -14.62 6.31
CA MET A 91 -10.37 -15.42 6.87
C MET A 91 -9.08 -14.60 7.05
N PRO A 92 -8.49 -14.56 8.27
CA PRO A 92 -7.23 -13.88 8.55
C PRO A 92 -6.04 -14.79 8.23
N ILE A 93 -5.81 -15.04 6.93
CA ILE A 93 -4.84 -16.04 6.48
C ILE A 93 -3.44 -15.76 7.01
N LYS A 94 -2.98 -14.50 6.95
CA LYS A 94 -1.66 -14.11 7.43
C LYS A 94 -1.49 -14.46 8.91
N GLU A 95 -2.31 -13.88 9.77
CA GLU A 95 -2.27 -14.09 11.22
C GLU A 95 -2.29 -15.58 11.58
N GLU A 96 -3.23 -16.34 11.01
CA GLU A 96 -3.37 -17.77 11.30
C GLU A 96 -2.14 -18.60 10.90
N LEU A 97 -1.50 -18.27 9.77
CA LEU A 97 -0.31 -18.96 9.31
C LEU A 97 0.95 -18.49 10.06
N GLU A 98 1.05 -17.21 10.42
CA GLU A 98 2.15 -16.69 11.25
C GLU A 98 2.12 -17.35 12.62
N ASP A 99 0.94 -17.51 13.19
CA ASP A 99 0.77 -18.17 14.48
C ASP A 99 1.13 -19.65 14.44
N TYR A 100 0.82 -20.34 13.35
CA TYR A 100 1.11 -21.76 13.20
C TYR A 100 2.59 -22.00 12.92
N PHE A 101 3.18 -21.27 11.97
CA PHE A 101 4.53 -21.51 11.48
C PHE A 101 5.63 -20.74 12.23
N LYS A 102 5.25 -19.69 12.99
CA LYS A 102 6.17 -18.75 13.63
C LYS A 102 7.17 -18.15 12.63
N LEU A 103 6.69 -17.92 11.41
CA LEU A 103 7.42 -17.29 10.31
C LEU A 103 6.59 -16.15 9.74
N PRO A 104 7.22 -15.10 9.16
CA PRO A 104 6.48 -14.05 8.48
C PRO A 104 5.68 -14.61 7.31
N VAL A 105 4.46 -14.11 7.13
CA VAL A 105 3.57 -14.49 6.03
C VAL A 105 3.10 -13.25 5.29
N GLU A 106 3.09 -13.30 3.97
CA GLU A 106 2.43 -12.28 3.15
C GLU A 106 1.44 -12.92 2.19
N VAL A 107 0.28 -12.27 2.04
CA VAL A 107 -0.87 -12.78 1.28
C VAL A 107 -1.28 -11.73 0.26
N GLU A 108 -1.48 -12.15 -0.98
CA GLU A 108 -1.93 -11.28 -2.06
C GLU A 108 -2.84 -12.03 -3.03
N ASN A 109 -3.69 -11.28 -3.74
CA ASN A 109 -4.53 -11.79 -4.81
C ASN A 109 -3.68 -12.42 -5.94
N ASP A 110 -4.23 -13.46 -6.54
CA ASP A 110 -3.60 -14.25 -7.61
C ASP A 110 -3.23 -13.42 -8.86
N VAL A 111 -4.14 -12.59 -9.35
CA VAL A 111 -3.89 -11.72 -10.52
C VAL A 111 -2.81 -10.69 -10.21
N ASN A 112 -2.82 -10.14 -9.00
CA ASN A 112 -1.78 -9.24 -8.52
C ASN A 112 -0.40 -9.92 -8.48
N CYS A 113 -0.36 -11.17 -8.00
CA CYS A 113 0.85 -11.97 -8.05
C CYS A 113 1.36 -12.17 -9.48
N VAL A 114 0.48 -12.46 -10.45
CA VAL A 114 0.89 -12.57 -11.86
C VAL A 114 1.52 -11.26 -12.36
N GLY A 115 0.92 -10.11 -12.07
CA GLY A 115 1.48 -8.80 -12.45
C GLY A 115 2.84 -8.52 -11.81
N LEU A 116 3.01 -8.88 -10.53
CA LEU A 116 4.27 -8.76 -9.82
C LEU A 116 5.36 -9.69 -10.38
N ALA A 117 5.00 -10.92 -10.76
CA ALA A 117 5.94 -11.85 -11.38
C ALA A 117 6.43 -11.33 -12.75
N GLU A 118 5.51 -10.84 -13.58
CA GLU A 118 5.87 -10.33 -14.91
C GLU A 118 6.67 -9.01 -14.86
N SER A 119 6.40 -8.13 -13.90
CA SER A 119 7.19 -6.91 -13.70
C SER A 119 8.60 -7.19 -13.16
N TRP A 120 8.80 -8.30 -12.41
CA TRP A 120 10.08 -8.61 -11.81
C TRP A 120 10.99 -9.50 -12.67
N LEU A 121 10.51 -10.69 -13.03
CA LEU A 121 11.29 -11.72 -13.73
C LEU A 121 10.74 -12.07 -15.12
N GLY A 122 9.59 -11.50 -15.48
CA GLY A 122 8.96 -11.73 -16.78
C GLY A 122 9.19 -10.60 -17.79
N ARG A 123 8.18 -10.39 -18.65
CA ARG A 123 8.28 -9.47 -19.80
C ARG A 123 8.34 -8.00 -19.43
N GLY A 124 7.80 -7.65 -18.27
CA GLY A 124 7.78 -6.29 -17.74
C GLY A 124 9.05 -5.86 -17.04
N LYS A 125 10.10 -6.67 -17.03
CA LYS A 125 11.33 -6.34 -16.32
C LYS A 125 11.94 -5.02 -16.82
N GLY A 126 12.02 -4.05 -15.92
CA GLY A 126 12.59 -2.72 -16.19
C GLY A 126 11.57 -1.67 -16.67
N VAL A 127 10.32 -2.06 -16.90
CA VAL A 127 9.20 -1.17 -17.22
C VAL A 127 8.71 -0.51 -15.93
N LYS A 128 8.34 0.79 -15.98
CA LYS A 128 7.87 1.50 -14.77
C LYS A 128 6.37 1.39 -14.56
N SER A 129 5.57 1.29 -15.62
CA SER A 129 4.12 1.10 -15.54
C SER A 129 3.69 -0.10 -16.39
N LEU A 130 3.18 -1.13 -15.71
CA LEU A 130 2.73 -2.37 -16.33
C LEU A 130 1.30 -2.68 -15.89
N PHE A 131 0.43 -2.93 -16.86
CA PHE A 131 -0.88 -3.51 -16.60
C PHE A 131 -0.89 -4.98 -17.03
N CYS A 132 -1.07 -5.90 -16.09
CA CYS A 132 -1.23 -7.31 -16.36
C CYS A 132 -2.71 -7.64 -16.50
N LEU A 133 -3.11 -8.20 -17.64
CA LEU A 133 -4.46 -8.68 -17.92
C LEU A 133 -4.46 -10.21 -17.95
N THR A 134 -5.07 -10.86 -16.97
CA THR A 134 -5.16 -12.33 -16.93
C THR A 134 -6.47 -12.80 -17.55
N ILE A 135 -6.39 -13.76 -18.49
CA ILE A 135 -7.56 -14.30 -19.19
C ILE A 135 -7.63 -15.80 -18.92
N GLY A 136 -8.67 -16.21 -18.19
CA GLY A 136 -8.90 -17.58 -17.79
C GLY A 136 -10.40 -17.90 -17.75
N THR A 137 -10.88 -18.47 -16.65
CA THR A 137 -12.32 -18.64 -16.40
C THR A 137 -13.05 -17.31 -16.30
N GLY A 138 -12.36 -16.27 -15.83
CA GLY A 138 -12.78 -14.87 -15.87
C GLY A 138 -11.68 -13.98 -16.45
N ILE A 139 -11.78 -12.68 -16.19
CA ILE A 139 -10.75 -11.69 -16.55
C ILE A 139 -10.38 -10.91 -15.30
N GLY A 140 -9.09 -10.84 -15.00
CA GLY A 140 -8.55 -10.01 -13.94
C GLY A 140 -7.53 -9.01 -14.48
N GLY A 141 -7.35 -7.92 -13.74
CA GLY A 141 -6.33 -6.91 -14.01
C GLY A 141 -5.46 -6.67 -12.79
N SER A 142 -4.19 -6.37 -13.02
CA SER A 142 -3.27 -5.89 -12.00
C SER A 142 -2.45 -4.74 -12.55
N TYR A 143 -2.36 -3.65 -11.81
CA TYR A 143 -1.55 -2.50 -12.20
C TYR A 143 -0.33 -2.38 -11.30
N VAL A 144 0.86 -2.44 -11.91
CA VAL A 144 2.14 -2.28 -11.25
C VAL A 144 2.76 -0.96 -11.70
N LEU A 145 3.01 -0.07 -10.75
CA LEU A 145 3.59 1.25 -10.97
C LEU A 145 4.85 1.39 -10.10
N ASP A 146 5.97 1.79 -10.71
CA ASP A 146 7.28 1.91 -10.08
C ASP A 146 7.69 0.66 -9.28
N ASN A 147 7.48 -0.52 -9.88
CA ASN A 147 7.70 -1.84 -9.29
C ASN A 147 6.89 -2.12 -8.01
N GLN A 148 5.82 -1.36 -7.77
CA GLN A 148 4.90 -1.54 -6.65
C GLN A 148 3.49 -1.81 -7.17
N LEU A 149 2.76 -2.63 -6.42
CA LEU A 149 1.38 -2.94 -6.76
C LEU A 149 0.48 -1.74 -6.45
N HIS A 150 -0.34 -1.33 -7.40
CA HIS A 150 -1.40 -0.36 -7.17
C HIS A 150 -2.70 -1.09 -6.77
N THR A 151 -2.92 -1.21 -5.47
CA THR A 151 -4.06 -1.97 -4.89
C THR A 151 -5.37 -1.17 -4.86
N GLY A 152 -5.30 0.16 -4.97
CA GLY A 152 -6.45 1.05 -4.82
C GLY A 152 -6.89 1.24 -3.36
N HIS A 153 -7.83 2.15 -3.13
CA HIS A 153 -8.27 2.54 -1.77
C HIS A 153 -8.80 1.38 -0.92
N SER A 154 -9.49 0.42 -1.55
CA SER A 154 -10.11 -0.73 -0.90
C SER A 154 -9.55 -2.08 -1.35
N TYR A 155 -8.32 -2.09 -1.89
CA TYR A 155 -7.65 -3.31 -2.36
C TYR A 155 -8.37 -4.04 -3.50
N SER A 156 -9.08 -3.30 -4.36
CA SER A 156 -9.87 -3.83 -5.49
C SER A 156 -9.58 -3.12 -6.81
N ALA A 157 -8.44 -2.43 -6.92
CA ALA A 157 -8.02 -1.88 -8.21
C ALA A 157 -7.74 -3.01 -9.20
N GLY A 158 -8.05 -2.78 -10.47
CA GLY A 158 -7.79 -3.77 -11.53
C GLY A 158 -8.91 -4.80 -11.74
N GLU A 159 -10.08 -4.66 -11.10
CA GLU A 159 -11.29 -5.47 -11.33
C GLU A 159 -11.94 -5.22 -12.72
N ILE A 160 -11.10 -5.26 -13.77
CA ILE A 160 -11.41 -4.93 -15.16
C ILE A 160 -12.40 -5.92 -15.77
N GLY A 161 -12.52 -7.14 -15.23
CA GLY A 161 -13.50 -8.12 -15.67
C GLY A 161 -14.95 -7.65 -15.57
N TYR A 162 -15.24 -6.70 -14.67
CA TYR A 162 -16.58 -6.17 -14.43
C TYR A 162 -16.94 -4.93 -15.26
N ILE A 163 -16.00 -4.36 -16.01
CA ILE A 163 -16.31 -3.18 -16.83
C ILE A 163 -17.34 -3.55 -17.91
N PRO A 164 -18.28 -2.64 -18.24
CA PRO A 164 -19.24 -2.88 -19.29
C PRO A 164 -18.57 -2.73 -20.68
N ILE A 165 -18.52 -3.81 -21.45
CA ILE A 165 -18.18 -3.80 -22.88
C ILE A 165 -19.41 -4.29 -23.64
N GLU A 166 -19.91 -3.45 -24.56
CA GLU A 166 -21.14 -3.74 -25.33
C GLU A 166 -22.34 -4.12 -24.44
N GLY A 167 -22.46 -3.47 -23.27
CA GLY A 167 -23.58 -3.69 -22.34
C GLY A 167 -23.49 -4.98 -21.50
N ARG A 168 -22.37 -5.70 -21.56
CA ARG A 168 -22.10 -6.89 -20.73
C ARG A 168 -20.79 -6.74 -19.97
N ALA A 169 -20.61 -7.47 -18.87
CA ALA A 169 -19.33 -7.48 -18.18
C ALA A 169 -18.23 -8.05 -19.11
N PHE A 170 -17.06 -7.44 -19.11
CA PHE A 170 -15.96 -7.79 -20.00
C PHE A 170 -15.60 -9.28 -19.92
N GLN A 171 -15.55 -9.85 -18.71
CA GLN A 171 -15.27 -11.26 -18.50
C GLN A 171 -16.31 -12.21 -19.10
N ASP A 172 -17.57 -11.79 -19.20
CA ASP A 172 -18.66 -12.62 -19.70
C ASP A 172 -18.61 -12.79 -21.23
N ILE A 173 -17.83 -11.97 -21.92
CA ILE A 173 -17.72 -11.97 -23.38
C ILE A 173 -16.29 -12.19 -23.90
N ALA A 174 -15.27 -12.08 -23.05
CA ALA A 174 -13.87 -12.13 -23.45
C ALA A 174 -12.99 -13.06 -22.58
N SER A 175 -13.61 -13.93 -21.77
CA SER A 175 -12.87 -14.97 -21.04
C SER A 175 -12.69 -16.24 -21.88
N THR A 176 -11.81 -17.14 -21.43
CA THR A 176 -11.67 -18.48 -22.05
C THR A 176 -12.95 -19.30 -21.87
N LYS A 177 -13.65 -19.11 -20.74
CA LYS A 177 -14.95 -19.73 -20.50
C LYS A 177 -15.97 -19.30 -21.56
N SER A 178 -16.10 -18.00 -21.81
CA SER A 178 -17.00 -17.46 -22.84
C SER A 178 -16.65 -17.95 -24.25
N LEU A 179 -15.36 -18.06 -24.58
CA LEU A 179 -14.91 -18.64 -25.85
C LEU A 179 -15.41 -20.08 -26.02
N VAL A 180 -15.24 -20.92 -24.99
CA VAL A 180 -15.66 -22.31 -25.01
C VAL A 180 -17.18 -22.44 -25.12
N GLU A 181 -17.93 -21.71 -24.29
CA GLU A 181 -19.39 -21.76 -24.29
C GLU A 181 -19.98 -21.33 -25.64
N ASN A 182 -19.50 -20.21 -26.20
CA ASN A 182 -19.99 -19.70 -27.48
C ASN A 182 -19.61 -20.63 -28.66
N THR A 183 -18.37 -21.14 -28.68
CA THR A 183 -17.92 -22.03 -29.76
C THR A 183 -18.63 -23.38 -29.71
N ALA A 184 -18.86 -23.93 -28.51
CA ALA A 184 -19.62 -25.15 -28.32
C ALA A 184 -21.06 -24.98 -28.81
N HIS A 185 -21.73 -23.90 -28.39
CA HIS A 185 -23.08 -23.56 -28.83
C HIS A 185 -23.17 -23.45 -30.36
N ASN A 186 -22.25 -22.72 -31.01
CA ASN A 186 -22.24 -22.55 -32.47
C ASN A 186 -21.99 -23.86 -33.22
N LYS A 187 -21.30 -24.83 -32.60
CA LYS A 187 -21.07 -26.16 -33.14
C LYS A 187 -22.17 -27.18 -32.79
N GLY A 188 -23.18 -26.79 -32.00
CA GLY A 188 -24.19 -27.73 -31.49
C GLY A 188 -23.60 -28.77 -30.52
N LEU A 189 -22.53 -28.42 -29.80
CA LEU A 189 -21.86 -29.26 -28.81
C LEU A 189 -22.19 -28.78 -27.38
N LEU A 190 -22.04 -29.67 -26.41
CA LEU A 190 -22.00 -29.29 -25.00
C LEU A 190 -20.64 -28.67 -24.67
N PRO A 191 -20.56 -27.67 -23.76
CA PRO A 191 -19.29 -27.09 -23.32
C PRO A 191 -18.30 -28.09 -22.71
N THR A 192 -18.76 -29.26 -22.26
CA THR A 192 -17.91 -30.35 -21.74
C THR A 192 -17.23 -31.17 -22.84
N GLN A 193 -17.60 -30.99 -24.11
CA GLN A 193 -17.08 -31.75 -25.26
C GLN A 193 -15.97 -31.00 -26.02
N ILE A 194 -15.68 -29.76 -25.64
CA ILE A 194 -14.67 -28.93 -26.28
C ILE A 194 -14.01 -28.05 -25.23
N ASP A 195 -12.70 -27.84 -25.33
CA ASP A 195 -11.97 -26.92 -24.47
C ASP A 195 -11.22 -25.88 -25.31
N GLY A 196 -10.60 -24.91 -24.62
CA GLY A 196 -9.83 -23.86 -25.29
C GLY A 196 -8.71 -24.41 -26.18
N LYS A 197 -8.00 -25.46 -25.75
CA LYS A 197 -6.89 -26.04 -26.53
C LYS A 197 -7.41 -26.60 -27.85
N MET A 198 -8.49 -27.39 -27.80
CA MET A 198 -9.15 -27.95 -28.98
C MET A 198 -9.65 -26.86 -29.93
N ILE A 199 -10.18 -25.75 -29.41
CA ILE A 199 -10.64 -24.61 -30.23
C ILE A 199 -9.46 -24.03 -31.02
N PHE A 200 -8.35 -23.73 -30.37
CA PHE A 200 -7.16 -23.20 -31.04
C PHE A 200 -6.55 -24.19 -32.04
N GLU A 201 -6.48 -25.48 -31.71
CA GLU A 201 -5.99 -26.52 -32.63
C GLU A 201 -6.86 -26.63 -33.88
N LYS A 202 -8.19 -26.66 -33.71
CA LYS A 202 -9.13 -26.72 -34.83
C LYS A 202 -9.07 -25.46 -35.69
N ALA A 203 -8.96 -24.27 -35.07
CA ALA A 203 -8.82 -23.01 -35.79
C ALA A 203 -7.54 -22.98 -36.65
N LYS A 204 -6.40 -23.46 -36.11
CA LYS A 204 -5.14 -23.62 -36.86
C LYS A 204 -5.25 -24.59 -38.03
N ASN A 205 -6.17 -25.55 -37.96
CA ASN A 205 -6.49 -26.50 -39.03
C ASN A 205 -7.60 -26.00 -39.97
N GLY A 206 -8.03 -24.74 -39.87
CA GLY A 206 -9.00 -24.13 -40.79
C GLY A 206 -10.48 -24.31 -40.41
N ASP A 207 -10.79 -24.73 -39.19
CA ASP A 207 -12.18 -24.81 -38.71
C ASP A 207 -12.78 -23.40 -38.53
N GLN A 208 -13.67 -23.01 -39.44
CA GLN A 208 -14.23 -21.66 -39.50
C GLN A 208 -14.97 -21.24 -38.22
N MET A 209 -15.74 -22.15 -37.61
CA MET A 209 -16.49 -21.80 -36.38
C MET A 209 -15.55 -21.53 -35.19
N CYS A 210 -14.41 -22.23 -35.13
CA CYS A 210 -13.40 -21.95 -34.11
C CYS A 210 -12.64 -20.65 -34.39
N ILE A 211 -12.37 -20.34 -35.67
CA ILE A 211 -11.77 -19.07 -36.09
C ILE A 211 -12.69 -17.91 -35.69
N ASP A 212 -13.97 -17.98 -36.03
CA ASP A 212 -14.97 -16.95 -35.72
C ASP A 212 -15.10 -16.72 -34.21
N GLY A 213 -15.08 -17.80 -33.41
CA GLY A 213 -15.09 -17.70 -31.94
C GLY A 213 -13.87 -16.97 -31.39
N ILE A 214 -12.68 -17.25 -31.91
CA ILE A 214 -11.44 -16.57 -31.52
C ILE A 214 -11.45 -15.11 -31.97
N ASP A 215 -11.93 -14.81 -33.18
CA ASP A 215 -11.98 -13.44 -33.70
C ASP A 215 -12.98 -12.58 -32.90
N GLN A 216 -14.11 -13.17 -32.48
CA GLN A 216 -15.04 -12.50 -31.56
C GLN A 216 -14.40 -12.21 -30.19
N LEU A 217 -13.66 -13.19 -29.63
CA LEU A 217 -12.88 -12.98 -28.41
C LEU A 217 -11.88 -11.81 -28.58
N ILE A 218 -11.12 -11.79 -29.67
CA ILE A 218 -10.12 -10.74 -29.96
C ILE A 218 -10.79 -9.36 -30.06
N LYS A 219 -11.93 -9.26 -30.74
CA LYS A 219 -12.69 -8.00 -30.83
C LYS A 219 -13.03 -7.44 -29.45
N HIS A 220 -13.48 -8.28 -28.52
CA HIS A 220 -13.80 -7.83 -27.17
C HIS A 220 -12.53 -7.53 -26.35
N LEU A 221 -11.49 -8.36 -26.46
CA LEU A 221 -10.21 -8.14 -25.79
C LEU A 221 -9.58 -6.81 -26.19
N SER A 222 -9.61 -6.47 -27.48
CA SER A 222 -9.11 -5.20 -27.99
C SER A 222 -9.78 -4.00 -27.33
N LYS A 223 -11.10 -4.03 -27.13
CA LYS A 223 -11.84 -2.97 -26.42
C LYS A 223 -11.47 -2.85 -24.94
N GLY A 224 -11.26 -3.98 -24.27
CA GLY A 224 -10.78 -3.98 -22.89
C GLY A 224 -9.35 -3.42 -22.78
N ILE A 225 -8.45 -3.84 -23.68
CA ILE A 225 -7.07 -3.32 -23.74
C ILE A 225 -7.08 -1.82 -24.07
N ALA A 226 -7.89 -1.37 -25.04
CA ALA A 226 -8.04 0.04 -25.36
C ALA A 226 -8.49 0.85 -24.14
N THR A 227 -9.45 0.32 -23.37
CA THR A 227 -9.89 0.96 -22.11
C THR A 227 -8.73 1.12 -21.11
N ILE A 228 -7.91 0.08 -20.95
CA ILE A 228 -6.71 0.11 -20.10
C ILE A 228 -5.72 1.18 -20.59
N VAL A 229 -5.46 1.20 -21.90
CA VAL A 229 -4.53 2.17 -22.52
C VAL A 229 -5.03 3.61 -22.31
N TYR A 230 -6.31 3.90 -22.56
CA TYR A 230 -6.84 5.25 -22.40
C TYR A 230 -6.91 5.71 -20.94
N MET A 231 -7.23 4.82 -20.01
CA MET A 231 -7.42 5.19 -18.60
C MET A 231 -6.11 5.24 -17.82
N MET A 232 -5.22 4.28 -18.06
CA MET A 232 -4.02 4.06 -17.25
C MET A 232 -2.74 4.48 -17.98
N ASN A 233 -2.76 4.51 -19.31
CA ASN A 233 -1.60 4.81 -20.18
C ASN A 233 -0.30 4.11 -19.71
N PRO A 234 -0.30 2.77 -19.59
CA PRO A 234 0.88 2.05 -19.13
C PRO A 234 1.95 2.00 -20.24
N GLU A 235 3.21 1.90 -19.85
CA GLU A 235 4.32 1.58 -20.76
C GLU A 235 4.13 0.19 -21.36
N MET A 236 3.51 -0.75 -20.63
CA MET A 236 3.26 -2.11 -21.10
C MET A 236 1.91 -2.68 -20.64
N VAL A 237 1.23 -3.39 -21.54
CA VAL A 237 0.15 -4.32 -21.21
C VAL A 237 0.64 -5.75 -21.44
N VAL A 238 0.59 -6.58 -20.40
CA VAL A 238 0.97 -7.99 -20.47
C VAL A 238 -0.26 -8.88 -20.36
N ILE A 239 -0.47 -9.74 -21.36
CA ILE A 239 -1.59 -10.67 -21.42
C ILE A 239 -1.18 -12.02 -20.82
N GLY A 240 -1.71 -12.33 -19.65
CA GLY A 240 -1.50 -13.57 -18.91
C GLY A 240 -2.68 -14.53 -18.96
N GLY A 241 -2.59 -15.59 -18.15
CA GLY A 241 -3.59 -16.66 -18.08
C GLY A 241 -3.36 -17.78 -19.09
N GLY A 242 -4.24 -18.79 -19.11
CA GLY A 242 -4.05 -20.01 -19.90
C GLY A 242 -3.88 -19.77 -21.39
N ILE A 243 -4.50 -18.70 -21.90
CA ILE A 243 -4.45 -18.28 -23.30
C ILE A 243 -3.07 -17.80 -23.76
N SER A 244 -2.17 -17.45 -22.84
CA SER A 244 -0.80 -16.98 -23.15
C SER A 244 0.04 -17.97 -23.95
N HIS A 245 -0.26 -19.27 -23.85
CA HIS A 245 0.37 -20.33 -24.67
C HIS A 245 0.06 -20.21 -26.17
N GLN A 246 -0.91 -19.38 -26.55
CA GLN A 246 -1.34 -19.18 -27.94
C GLN A 246 -0.82 -17.85 -28.53
N LYS A 247 0.24 -17.27 -27.94
CA LYS A 247 0.86 -16.01 -28.36
C LYS A 247 1.01 -15.89 -29.87
N ASP A 248 1.63 -16.88 -30.52
CA ASP A 248 1.95 -16.79 -31.95
C ASP A 248 0.69 -16.66 -32.84
N TYR A 249 -0.43 -17.22 -32.38
CA TYR A 249 -1.71 -17.14 -33.09
C TYR A 249 -2.47 -15.85 -32.76
N LEU A 250 -2.43 -15.41 -31.50
CA LEU A 250 -3.24 -14.29 -31.00
C LEU A 250 -2.58 -12.94 -31.20
N TYR A 251 -1.28 -12.83 -30.95
CA TYR A 251 -0.54 -11.58 -30.99
C TYR A 251 -0.77 -10.79 -32.29
N PRO A 252 -0.55 -11.35 -33.50
CA PRO A 252 -0.75 -10.57 -34.73
C PRO A 252 -2.19 -10.11 -34.92
N ARG A 253 -3.18 -10.91 -34.50
CA ARG A 253 -4.60 -10.58 -34.65
C ARG A 253 -5.07 -9.54 -33.64
N ILE A 254 -4.61 -9.62 -32.39
CA ILE A 254 -4.86 -8.60 -31.36
C ILE A 254 -4.26 -7.28 -31.80
N MET A 255 -3.01 -7.27 -32.27
CA MET A 255 -2.36 -6.05 -32.76
C MET A 255 -3.11 -5.44 -33.94
N GLU A 256 -3.62 -6.25 -34.87
CA GLU A 256 -4.42 -5.75 -35.99
C GLU A 256 -5.74 -5.11 -35.55
N GLN A 257 -6.43 -5.73 -34.59
CA GLN A 257 -7.66 -5.17 -34.04
C GLN A 257 -7.41 -3.89 -33.23
N LEU A 258 -6.32 -3.83 -32.46
CA LEU A 258 -5.96 -2.67 -31.65
C LEU A 258 -5.69 -1.42 -32.49
N LYS A 259 -5.21 -1.55 -33.74
CA LYS A 259 -5.05 -0.41 -34.66
C LYS A 259 -6.38 0.30 -34.96
N GLN A 260 -7.51 -0.39 -34.78
CA GLN A 260 -8.85 0.17 -35.00
C GLN A 260 -9.41 0.79 -33.71
N ASP A 261 -9.03 0.27 -32.54
CA ASP A 261 -9.62 0.64 -31.25
C ASP A 261 -8.76 1.65 -30.45
N VAL A 262 -7.47 1.75 -30.75
CA VAL A 262 -6.50 2.61 -30.02
C VAL A 262 -5.90 3.67 -30.96
N LEU A 263 -5.78 4.90 -30.47
CA LEU A 263 -5.09 5.97 -31.20
C LEU A 263 -3.65 5.54 -31.55
N PRO A 264 -3.18 5.73 -32.80
CA PRO A 264 -1.85 5.29 -33.23
C PRO A 264 -0.71 5.77 -32.31
N GLU A 265 -0.75 7.02 -31.88
CA GLU A 265 0.26 7.64 -31.00
C GLU A 265 0.39 6.93 -29.65
N LEU A 266 -0.71 6.41 -29.11
CA LEU A 266 -0.70 5.64 -27.86
C LEU A 266 -0.26 4.20 -28.11
N LEU A 267 -0.78 3.56 -29.16
CA LEU A 267 -0.45 2.18 -29.49
C LEU A 267 1.04 2.00 -29.83
N GLU A 268 1.68 2.98 -30.47
CA GLU A 268 3.11 2.98 -30.77
C GLU A 268 3.99 3.11 -29.51
N LYS A 269 3.45 3.72 -28.43
CA LYS A 269 4.17 3.99 -27.18
C LYS A 269 3.88 2.98 -26.07
N THR A 270 2.82 2.18 -26.20
CA THR A 270 2.47 1.11 -25.26
C THR A 270 2.85 -0.25 -25.82
N THR A 271 3.75 -0.95 -25.13
CA THR A 271 4.15 -2.30 -25.51
C THR A 271 3.05 -3.29 -25.14
N ILE A 272 2.61 -4.12 -26.09
CA ILE A 272 1.70 -5.25 -25.83
C ILE A 272 2.51 -6.55 -25.95
N ASP A 273 2.46 -7.42 -24.94
CA ASP A 273 3.07 -8.76 -25.01
C ASP A 273 2.32 -9.76 -24.13
N PHE A 274 2.75 -11.01 -24.12
CA PHE A 274 2.17 -12.10 -23.32
C PHE A 274 3.09 -12.52 -22.18
N ALA A 275 2.49 -12.94 -21.06
CA ALA A 275 3.20 -13.38 -19.87
C ALA A 275 4.18 -14.52 -20.15
N SER A 276 5.30 -14.54 -19.43
CA SER A 276 6.40 -15.49 -19.64
C SER A 276 6.66 -16.45 -18.47
N ASN A 277 6.21 -16.12 -17.26
CA ASN A 277 6.29 -17.02 -16.10
C ASN A 277 5.22 -18.12 -16.10
N LEU A 278 4.22 -18.02 -16.99
CA LEU A 278 3.17 -19.02 -17.23
C LEU A 278 2.59 -19.58 -15.92
N ASN A 279 2.72 -20.89 -15.69
CA ASN A 279 2.10 -21.60 -14.57
C ASN A 279 2.73 -21.28 -13.19
N HIS A 280 3.90 -20.64 -13.16
CA HIS A 280 4.63 -20.30 -11.93
C HIS A 280 4.45 -18.83 -11.52
N ALA A 281 3.72 -18.03 -12.32
CA ALA A 281 3.55 -16.61 -12.08
C ALA A 281 2.93 -16.31 -10.69
N GLY A 282 1.94 -17.10 -10.24
CA GLY A 282 1.37 -16.94 -8.90
C GLY A 282 2.40 -17.14 -7.78
N LEU A 283 3.24 -18.18 -7.88
CA LEU A 283 4.28 -18.48 -6.88
C LEU A 283 5.38 -17.41 -6.85
N VAL A 284 5.91 -17.03 -8.02
CA VAL A 284 6.94 -15.99 -8.16
C VAL A 284 6.41 -14.63 -7.71
N GLY A 285 5.15 -14.34 -8.04
CA GLY A 285 4.45 -13.13 -7.66
C GLY A 285 4.24 -12.99 -6.16
N ALA A 286 3.83 -14.07 -5.50
CA ALA A 286 3.69 -14.11 -4.06
C ALA A 286 5.04 -13.82 -3.37
N LEU A 287 6.13 -14.43 -3.85
CA LEU A 287 7.47 -14.10 -3.37
C LEU A 287 7.81 -12.62 -3.59
N ARG A 288 7.52 -12.08 -4.79
CA ARG A 288 7.78 -10.68 -5.07
C ARG A 288 7.00 -9.75 -4.14
N ASN A 289 5.74 -10.06 -3.87
CA ASN A 289 4.93 -9.33 -2.89
C ASN A 289 5.60 -9.40 -1.50
N PHE A 290 5.97 -10.60 -1.05
CA PHE A 290 6.65 -10.78 0.23
C PHE A 290 7.90 -9.91 0.34
N LEU A 291 8.78 -9.92 -0.66
CA LEU A 291 9.99 -9.11 -0.66
C LEU A 291 9.68 -7.61 -0.68
N ILE A 292 8.65 -7.18 -1.41
CA ILE A 292 8.19 -5.79 -1.40
C ILE A 292 7.69 -5.42 0.00
N GLN A 293 6.77 -6.18 0.60
CA GLN A 293 6.24 -5.91 1.94
C GLN A 293 7.34 -5.95 3.00
N GLU A 294 8.28 -6.87 2.88
CA GLU A 294 9.46 -6.93 3.70
C GLU A 294 10.27 -5.64 3.58
N THR A 295 10.47 -5.09 2.37
CA THR A 295 11.15 -3.79 2.19
C THR A 295 10.30 -2.57 2.57
N LEU A 296 8.97 -2.69 2.54
CA LEU A 296 8.03 -1.65 3.00
C LEU A 296 7.93 -1.62 4.53
N HIS A 297 8.32 -2.70 5.20
CA HIS A 297 8.63 -2.68 6.63
C HIS A 297 9.82 -1.74 6.86
N PRO A 298 9.64 -0.58 7.52
CA PRO A 298 10.68 0.45 7.55
C PRO A 298 11.94 0.00 8.31
N LEU A 299 11.81 -1.02 9.16
CA LEU A 299 12.92 -1.71 9.86
C LEU A 299 13.86 -2.42 8.88
N ASN A 300 13.30 -3.10 7.87
CA ASN A 300 14.05 -3.95 6.94
C ASN A 300 14.67 -3.14 5.80
N LYS A 301 14.06 -2.01 5.38
CA LYS A 301 14.65 -1.15 4.34
C LYS A 301 16.04 -0.64 4.72
N ILE A 302 16.23 -0.25 5.98
CA ILE A 302 17.52 0.21 6.50
C ILE A 302 18.51 -0.95 6.60
N VAL A 303 18.10 -2.07 7.20
CA VAL A 303 18.98 -3.23 7.41
C VAL A 303 19.42 -3.84 6.07
N ILE A 304 18.51 -4.01 5.11
CA ILE A 304 18.80 -4.57 3.78
C ILE A 304 19.71 -3.63 2.98
N ALA A 305 19.44 -2.32 2.99
CA ALA A 305 20.29 -1.31 2.35
C ALA A 305 21.74 -1.40 2.85
N ILE A 306 21.91 -1.58 4.15
CA ILE A 306 23.21 -1.68 4.81
C ILE A 306 23.89 -3.02 4.48
N GLU A 307 23.20 -4.16 4.66
CA GLU A 307 23.78 -5.50 4.47
C GLU A 307 24.14 -5.76 2.99
N SER A 308 23.28 -5.36 2.04
CA SER A 308 23.54 -5.52 0.60
C SER A 308 24.78 -4.74 0.11
N THR A 309 25.13 -3.65 0.80
CA THR A 309 26.27 -2.79 0.47
C THR A 309 27.47 -3.01 1.41
N ARG A 310 27.35 -3.90 2.40
CA ARG A 310 28.31 -4.06 3.51
C ARG A 310 29.75 -4.31 3.05
N HIS A 311 29.92 -5.14 2.02
CA HIS A 311 31.22 -5.45 1.40
C HIS A 311 31.92 -4.25 0.74
N LYS A 312 31.21 -3.14 0.47
CA LYS A 312 31.74 -1.91 -0.15
C LYS A 312 32.01 -0.79 0.86
N LEU A 313 31.75 -1.02 2.14
CA LEU A 313 31.88 -0.01 3.19
C LEU A 313 33.34 0.08 3.67
N THR A 314 33.80 1.30 3.98
CA THR A 314 35.08 1.53 4.67
C THR A 314 35.00 1.13 6.15
N LYS A 315 36.15 1.07 6.85
CA LYS A 315 36.18 0.77 8.30
C LYS A 315 35.29 1.71 9.14
N GLY A 316 35.29 3.01 8.84
CA GLY A 316 34.44 3.98 9.53
C GLY A 316 32.95 3.81 9.19
N GLU A 317 32.64 3.39 7.97
CA GLU A 317 31.26 3.11 7.54
C GLU A 317 30.71 1.80 8.10
N HIS A 318 31.56 0.80 8.37
CA HIS A 318 31.17 -0.41 9.11
C HIS A 318 30.71 -0.06 10.53
N LEU A 319 31.42 0.84 11.22
CA LEU A 319 30.99 1.31 12.55
C LEU A 319 29.63 2.02 12.51
N ILE A 320 29.35 2.78 11.45
CA ILE A 320 28.05 3.44 11.24
C ILE A 320 26.96 2.38 11.01
N ALA A 321 27.23 1.40 10.13
CA ALA A 321 26.32 0.29 9.85
C ALA A 321 25.97 -0.50 11.11
N ASP A 322 26.98 -0.95 11.85
CA ASP A 322 26.80 -1.76 13.06
C ASP A 322 26.06 -0.95 14.15
N PHE A 323 26.33 0.35 14.27
CA PHE A 323 25.60 1.20 15.21
C PHE A 323 24.12 1.33 14.83
N ILE A 324 23.80 1.59 13.56
CA ILE A 324 22.40 1.72 13.10
C ILE A 324 21.64 0.41 13.30
N ILE A 325 22.23 -0.73 12.94
CA ILE A 325 21.58 -2.04 13.07
C ILE A 325 21.27 -2.36 14.54
N ASN A 326 22.22 -2.08 15.45
CA ASN A 326 22.07 -2.43 16.85
C ASN A 326 21.29 -1.39 17.68
N ASN A 327 21.12 -0.16 17.18
CA ASN A 327 20.51 0.95 17.92
C ASN A 327 19.44 1.68 17.11
N LEU A 328 18.76 0.95 16.20
CA LEU A 328 17.78 1.52 15.27
C LEU A 328 16.70 2.38 15.94
N PRO A 329 16.15 2.02 17.12
CA PRO A 329 15.17 2.85 17.82
C PRO A 329 15.72 4.20 18.31
N GLU A 330 17.03 4.34 18.51
CA GLU A 330 17.66 5.59 18.93
C GLU A 330 18.00 6.51 17.75
N VAL A 331 18.14 5.95 16.54
CA VAL A 331 18.54 6.70 15.34
C VAL A 331 17.64 7.91 15.06
N PRO A 332 16.29 7.84 15.20
CA PRO A 332 15.41 8.99 15.01
C PRO A 332 15.74 10.18 15.90
N ASP A 333 16.25 9.95 17.11
CA ASP A 333 16.47 10.99 18.10
C ASP A 333 17.85 11.65 17.99
N LEU A 334 18.77 11.04 17.24
CA LEU A 334 20.13 11.55 17.06
C LEU A 334 20.21 12.54 15.90
N THR A 335 20.84 13.69 16.14
CA THR A 335 21.37 14.54 15.07
C THR A 335 22.59 13.90 14.43
N ILE A 336 22.96 14.33 13.22
CA ILE A 336 24.13 13.78 12.52
C ILE A 336 25.42 13.98 13.33
N SER A 337 25.49 15.09 14.09
CA SER A 337 26.62 15.41 14.96
C SER A 337 26.70 14.48 16.17
N GLU A 338 25.55 14.22 16.82
CA GLU A 338 25.47 13.29 17.97
C GLU A 338 25.76 11.86 17.54
N MET A 339 25.26 11.43 16.39
CA MET A 339 25.61 10.13 15.82
C MET A 339 27.09 10.04 15.49
N GLY A 340 27.68 11.09 14.92
CA GLY A 340 29.12 11.18 14.66
C GLY A 340 29.96 11.01 15.94
N LYS A 341 29.53 11.64 17.04
CA LYS A 341 30.17 11.49 18.35
C LYS A 341 30.00 10.07 18.93
N LYS A 342 28.80 9.49 18.87
CA LYS A 342 28.54 8.12 19.37
C LYS A 342 29.34 7.06 18.61
N VAL A 343 29.39 7.18 17.28
CA VAL A 343 30.07 6.22 16.38
C VAL A 343 31.58 6.53 16.24
N LYS A 344 32.02 7.71 16.70
CA LYS A 344 33.40 8.23 16.59
C LYS A 344 33.84 8.42 15.13
N VAL A 345 32.99 9.04 14.33
CA VAL A 345 33.20 9.34 12.90
C VAL A 345 32.77 10.76 12.56
N ALA A 346 33.35 11.34 11.50
CA ALA A 346 32.93 12.66 11.01
C ALA A 346 31.53 12.62 10.36
N GLU A 347 30.77 13.71 10.48
CA GLU A 347 29.43 13.87 9.88
C GLU A 347 29.42 13.62 8.36
N ALA A 348 30.49 14.04 7.68
CA ALA A 348 30.67 13.79 6.25
C ALA A 348 30.72 12.29 5.91
N SER A 349 31.22 11.45 6.82
CA SER A 349 31.23 9.99 6.64
C SER A 349 29.83 9.40 6.79
N ILE A 350 28.99 9.93 7.68
CA ILE A 350 27.58 9.52 7.82
C ILE A 350 26.76 9.93 6.59
N SER A 351 26.99 11.14 6.08
CA SER A 351 26.34 11.60 4.85
C SER A 351 26.74 10.77 3.62
N ARG A 352 28.03 10.43 3.49
CA ARG A 352 28.51 9.53 2.42
C ARG A 352 27.95 8.12 2.58
N PHE A 353 27.90 7.61 3.81
CA PHE A 353 27.31 6.33 4.13
C PHE A 353 25.85 6.25 3.64
N CYS A 354 25.01 7.21 4.04
CA CYS A 354 23.58 7.23 3.68
C CYS A 354 23.35 7.24 2.16
N LYS A 355 24.18 7.98 1.41
CA LYS A 355 24.14 7.97 -0.06
C LYS A 355 24.61 6.64 -0.64
N LYS A 356 25.67 6.06 -0.07
CA LYS A 356 26.29 4.82 -0.56
C LYS A 356 25.37 3.61 -0.38
N VAL A 357 24.60 3.56 0.70
CA VAL A 357 23.61 2.50 0.98
C VAL A 357 22.23 2.80 0.39
N ASP A 358 22.13 3.79 -0.52
CA ASP A 358 20.87 4.15 -1.21
C ASP A 358 19.71 4.60 -0.29
N ILE A 359 20.03 5.12 0.89
CA ILE A 359 19.07 5.76 1.80
C ILE A 359 18.94 7.27 1.50
N GLY A 360 19.94 7.83 0.82
CA GLY A 360 19.99 9.23 0.42
C GLY A 360 20.57 10.11 1.52
N THR A 361 19.72 10.82 2.26
CA THR A 361 20.16 11.76 3.31
C THR A 361 20.10 11.12 4.71
N TYR A 362 20.84 11.69 5.66
CA TYR A 362 20.72 11.29 7.06
C TYR A 362 19.31 11.55 7.62
N ASN A 363 18.63 12.59 7.14
CA ASN A 363 17.24 12.85 7.54
C ASN A 363 16.29 11.74 7.05
N ASN A 364 16.49 11.22 5.82
CA ASN A 364 15.75 10.05 5.35
C ASN A 364 16.01 8.81 6.21
N LEU A 365 17.27 8.59 6.63
CA LEU A 365 17.60 7.49 7.55
C LEU A 365 16.80 7.61 8.87
N ARG A 366 16.73 8.81 9.45
CA ARG A 366 15.96 9.07 10.68
C ARG A 366 14.46 8.84 10.48
N ILE A 367 13.90 9.32 9.36
CA ILE A 367 12.48 9.12 9.01
C ILE A 367 12.17 7.63 8.86
N LEU A 368 13.01 6.88 8.14
CA LEU A 368 12.86 5.44 7.97
C LEU A 368 12.97 4.69 9.32
N ALA A 369 13.90 5.08 10.19
CA ALA A 369 14.07 4.48 11.51
C ALA A 369 12.91 4.81 12.46
N SER A 370 12.31 6.00 12.32
CA SER A 370 11.12 6.42 13.09
C SER A 370 9.91 5.58 12.69
N LYS A 371 9.65 5.46 11.38
CA LYS A 371 8.59 4.59 10.84
C LYS A 371 8.77 3.14 11.31
N ALA A 372 10.01 2.68 11.43
CA ALA A 372 10.34 1.32 11.84
C ALA A 372 9.96 1.06 13.30
N SER A 373 10.26 2.03 14.16
CA SER A 373 9.94 2.01 15.59
C SER A 373 8.43 2.04 15.84
N VAL A 374 7.66 2.69 14.96
CA VAL A 374 6.19 2.75 15.00
C VAL A 374 5.53 1.46 14.48
N SER A 375 6.05 0.85 13.40
CA SER A 375 5.52 -0.41 12.86
C SER A 375 5.64 -1.58 13.84
N LYS A 376 6.72 -1.63 14.65
CA LYS A 376 6.90 -2.67 15.66
C LYS A 376 5.80 -2.64 16.75
N ARG A 377 5.36 -1.44 17.14
CA ARG A 377 4.23 -1.25 18.08
C ARG A 377 2.88 -1.62 17.47
N LYS A 378 2.67 -1.35 16.17
CA LYS A 378 1.44 -1.75 15.46
C LYS A 378 1.29 -3.27 15.30
N VAL A 379 2.38 -4.03 15.22
CA VAL A 379 2.35 -5.51 15.17
C VAL A 379 2.04 -6.10 16.55
N GLU A 380 2.50 -5.46 17.62
CA GLU A 380 2.15 -5.84 19.00
C GLU A 380 0.71 -5.45 19.38
N GLU A 381 0.16 -4.37 18.80
CA GLU A 381 -1.22 -3.91 19.04
C GLU A 381 -2.27 -4.56 18.11
N ALA A 382 -1.90 -5.06 16.94
CA ALA A 382 -2.84 -5.73 16.02
C ALA A 382 -3.33 -7.10 16.54
N ALA A 383 -2.74 -7.63 17.62
CA ALA A 383 -3.21 -8.82 18.32
C ALA A 383 -4.47 -8.58 19.16
N VAL A 384 -5.04 -7.37 19.13
CA VAL A 384 -6.28 -7.03 19.81
C VAL A 384 -7.18 -6.26 18.85
N ASP A 385 -8.02 -6.96 18.10
CA ASP A 385 -9.30 -6.36 17.68
C ASP A 385 -10.37 -7.42 17.42
N GLU A 386 -11.44 -7.37 18.20
CA GLU A 386 -12.84 -7.44 17.77
C GLU A 386 -13.74 -7.34 19.01
N GLY A 387 -14.16 -6.11 19.35
CA GLY A 387 -15.12 -5.91 20.44
C GLY A 387 -15.12 -4.54 21.11
N ASP A 388 -14.27 -3.60 20.69
CA ASP A 388 -14.02 -2.40 21.47
C ASP A 388 -15.28 -1.54 21.66
N SER A 389 -15.73 -1.47 22.91
CA SER A 389 -16.66 -0.49 23.43
C SER A 389 -16.13 0.93 23.15
N VAL A 390 -17.03 1.93 23.14
CA VAL A 390 -16.66 3.36 23.03
C VAL A 390 -15.50 3.74 23.98
N LYS A 391 -15.44 3.08 25.15
CA LYS A 391 -14.37 3.24 26.14
C LYS A 391 -13.00 2.73 25.66
N GLU A 392 -12.93 1.58 25.00
CA GLU A 392 -11.66 1.03 24.48
C GLU A 392 -11.15 1.84 23.28
N ILE A 393 -12.06 2.40 22.48
CA ILE A 393 -11.72 3.38 21.44
C ILE A 393 -11.09 4.64 22.08
N TYR A 394 -11.65 5.16 23.18
CA TYR A 394 -11.06 6.31 23.88
C TYR A 394 -9.75 5.97 24.61
N LEU A 395 -9.63 4.79 25.20
CA LEU A 395 -8.38 4.35 25.86
C LEU A 395 -7.25 4.16 24.85
N SER A 396 -7.52 3.50 23.72
CA SER A 396 -6.54 3.37 22.64
C SER A 396 -6.15 4.73 22.03
N MET A 397 -7.07 5.70 21.99
CA MET A 397 -6.72 7.09 21.63
C MET A 397 -5.77 7.72 22.66
N ILE A 398 -6.11 7.63 23.94
CA ILE A 398 -5.28 8.18 25.03
C ILE A 398 -3.88 7.55 24.98
N ASP A 399 -3.77 6.24 24.75
CA ASP A 399 -2.47 5.56 24.66
C ASP A 399 -1.64 6.02 23.45
N ARG A 400 -2.26 6.21 22.27
CA ARG A 400 -1.59 6.78 21.09
C ARG A 400 -1.03 8.18 21.36
N PHE A 401 -1.77 8.99 22.11
CA PHE A 401 -1.36 10.33 22.46
C PHE A 401 -0.43 10.39 23.69
N ASN A 402 -0.47 9.42 24.61
CA ASN A 402 0.49 9.29 25.72
C ASN A 402 1.91 9.07 25.20
N GLY A 403 2.07 8.33 24.10
CA GLY A 403 3.33 8.24 23.36
C GLY A 403 3.80 9.57 22.76
N PHE A 404 2.89 10.52 22.53
CA PHE A 404 3.16 11.86 22.01
C PHE A 404 3.32 12.93 23.10
N HIS A 405 2.79 12.72 24.31
CA HIS A 405 2.83 13.67 25.43
C HIS A 405 4.26 14.10 25.80
N ALA A 406 5.25 13.22 25.57
CA ALA A 406 6.68 13.46 25.80
C ALA A 406 7.50 13.60 24.50
N SER A 407 6.86 13.72 23.34
CA SER A 407 7.57 13.77 22.06
C SER A 407 8.31 15.10 21.86
N ARG A 408 9.54 15.00 21.31
CA ARG A 408 10.33 16.16 20.91
C ARG A 408 9.60 17.03 19.88
N GLU A 409 8.74 16.43 19.06
CA GLU A 409 7.93 17.11 18.04
C GLU A 409 6.84 18.00 18.67
N LEU A 410 6.14 17.50 19.70
CA LEU A 410 5.15 18.30 20.42
C LEU A 410 5.82 19.44 21.18
N ASN A 411 6.97 19.19 21.79
CA ASN A 411 7.79 20.24 22.42
C ASN A 411 8.29 21.26 21.40
N LYS A 412 8.73 20.83 20.21
CA LYS A 412 9.14 21.73 19.13
C LYS A 412 7.97 22.61 18.69
N LEU A 413 6.76 22.07 18.54
CA LEU A 413 5.58 22.85 18.22
C LEU A 413 5.26 23.86 19.34
N ARG A 414 5.29 23.44 20.60
CA ARG A 414 5.12 24.33 21.76
C ARG A 414 6.13 25.46 21.74
N ASP A 415 7.41 25.16 21.58
CA ASP A 415 8.50 26.14 21.51
C ASP A 415 8.29 27.12 20.37
N MET A 416 7.89 26.64 19.19
CA MET A 416 7.58 27.50 18.06
C MET A 416 6.44 28.46 18.38
N MET A 417 5.38 27.98 19.03
CA MET A 417 4.23 28.81 19.40
C MET A 417 4.58 29.81 20.50
N THR A 418 5.32 29.42 21.54
CA THR A 418 5.66 30.31 22.67
C THR A 418 6.75 31.32 22.35
N THR A 419 7.64 31.03 21.40
CA THR A 419 8.71 31.95 20.98
C THR A 419 8.30 32.90 19.86
N SER A 420 7.15 32.67 19.22
CA SER A 420 6.66 33.53 18.14
C SER A 420 5.98 34.77 18.70
N GLN A 421 6.26 35.93 18.10
CA GLN A 421 5.63 37.19 18.49
C GLN A 421 4.15 37.23 18.12
N ARG A 422 3.76 36.50 17.07
CA ARG A 422 2.38 36.41 16.60
C ARG A 422 2.13 35.09 15.88
N ILE A 423 0.94 34.52 16.06
CA ILE A 423 0.52 33.25 15.46
C ILE A 423 -0.75 33.44 14.64
N PHE A 424 -0.76 32.96 13.41
CA PHE A 424 -1.99 32.81 12.62
C PHE A 424 -2.37 31.33 12.60
N LEU A 425 -3.50 31.01 13.24
CA LEU A 425 -4.11 29.69 13.16
C LEU A 425 -5.01 29.63 11.93
N ILE A 426 -4.86 28.59 11.13
CA ILE A 426 -5.63 28.43 9.90
C ILE A 426 -6.18 27.02 9.87
N GLY A 427 -7.43 26.84 9.48
CA GLY A 427 -7.98 25.49 9.36
C GLY A 427 -9.24 25.41 8.55
N THR A 428 -9.75 24.19 8.39
CA THR A 428 -10.98 23.95 7.65
C THR A 428 -12.22 24.31 8.49
N PRO A 429 -13.37 24.60 7.86
CA PRO A 429 -14.62 24.87 8.58
C PRO A 429 -15.03 23.77 9.57
N ASP A 430 -14.70 22.51 9.25
CA ASP A 430 -15.05 21.34 10.06
C ASP A 430 -14.36 21.31 11.43
N ILE A 431 -13.17 21.94 11.52
CA ILE A 431 -12.40 22.02 12.77
C ILE A 431 -12.44 23.41 13.41
N LYS A 432 -13.15 24.37 12.81
CA LYS A 432 -13.23 25.78 13.24
C LYS A 432 -13.52 25.93 14.72
N LYS A 433 -14.53 25.22 15.24
CA LYS A 433 -14.93 25.30 16.65
C LYS A 433 -13.82 24.86 17.62
N TYR A 434 -12.93 23.97 17.19
CA TYR A 434 -11.81 23.50 18.01
C TYR A 434 -10.64 24.48 17.98
N LEU A 435 -10.39 25.06 16.81
CA LEU A 435 -9.36 26.09 16.68
C LEU A 435 -9.73 27.36 17.45
N TYR A 436 -11.01 27.69 17.61
CA TYR A 436 -11.44 28.75 18.51
C TYR A 436 -11.07 28.45 19.97
N ALA A 437 -11.27 27.20 20.43
CA ALA A 437 -10.88 26.82 21.78
C ALA A 437 -9.36 26.88 21.99
N LEU A 438 -8.57 26.53 20.96
CA LEU A 438 -7.13 26.70 20.98
C LEU A 438 -6.74 28.18 20.99
N GLU A 439 -7.34 29.01 20.13
CA GLU A 439 -7.13 30.46 20.06
C GLU A 439 -7.39 31.12 21.43
N GLU A 440 -8.56 30.88 22.03
CA GLU A 440 -8.94 31.44 23.32
C GLU A 440 -7.91 31.09 24.42
N ARG A 441 -7.47 29.83 24.47
CA ARG A 441 -6.52 29.38 25.49
C ARG A 441 -5.10 29.87 25.27
N LEU A 442 -4.68 30.04 24.01
CA LEU A 442 -3.41 30.70 23.70
C LEU A 442 -3.45 32.19 24.08
N MET A 443 -4.57 32.87 23.85
CA MET A 443 -4.78 34.25 24.33
C MET A 443 -4.74 34.33 25.85
N GLU A 444 -5.34 33.37 26.57
CA GLU A 444 -5.23 33.27 28.04
C GLU A 444 -3.78 33.09 28.52
N CYS A 445 -2.92 32.49 27.68
CA CYS A 445 -1.47 32.36 27.92
C CYS A 445 -0.67 33.62 27.56
N GLY A 446 -1.31 34.68 27.07
CA GLY A 446 -0.65 35.92 26.64
C GLY A 446 0.03 35.82 25.28
N ILE A 447 -0.32 34.82 24.46
CA ILE A 447 0.20 34.65 23.10
C ILE A 447 -0.71 35.42 22.13
N ASP A 448 -0.14 36.30 21.31
CA ASP A 448 -0.86 37.00 20.24
C ASP A 448 -1.18 35.99 19.12
N VAL A 449 -2.45 35.62 19.03
CA VAL A 449 -2.95 34.62 18.09
C VAL A 449 -4.20 35.13 17.37
N GLN A 450 -4.35 34.76 16.10
CA GLN A 450 -5.53 35.07 15.30
C GLN A 450 -5.95 33.88 14.44
N LEU A 451 -7.24 33.52 14.48
CA LEU A 451 -7.82 32.40 13.75
C LEU A 451 -8.48 32.80 12.43
N TYR A 452 -8.19 32.02 11.38
CA TYR A 452 -8.86 32.04 10.09
C TYR A 452 -9.32 30.64 9.68
N ALA A 453 -10.62 30.35 9.79
CA ALA A 453 -11.18 29.04 9.44
C ALA A 453 -12.26 29.08 8.34
N GLU A 454 -12.45 30.25 7.72
CA GLU A 454 -13.40 30.48 6.63
C GLU A 454 -12.65 30.76 5.34
N LYS A 455 -12.95 30.02 4.27
CA LYS A 455 -12.25 30.09 2.98
C LYS A 455 -11.98 31.52 2.51
N ARG A 456 -13.03 32.36 2.46
CA ARG A 456 -12.92 33.77 2.02
C ARG A 456 -12.03 34.63 2.91
N THR A 457 -11.97 34.32 4.20
CA THR A 457 -11.17 35.09 5.16
C THR A 457 -9.71 34.64 5.13
N ILE A 458 -9.47 33.34 4.94
CA ILE A 458 -8.13 32.77 4.70
C ILE A 458 -7.51 33.43 3.46
N GLU A 459 -8.20 33.42 2.31
CA GLU A 459 -7.68 34.01 1.08
C GLU A 459 -7.34 35.51 1.22
N ARG A 460 -8.09 36.25 2.03
CA ARG A 460 -7.85 37.69 2.26
C ARG A 460 -6.77 37.98 3.27
N SER A 461 -6.59 37.12 4.28
CA SER A 461 -5.63 37.34 5.37
C SER A 461 -4.18 37.36 4.89
N ILE A 462 -3.91 36.74 3.74
CA ILE A 462 -2.57 36.71 3.14
C ILE A 462 -1.99 38.10 2.88
N ASN A 463 -2.85 39.11 2.66
CA ASN A 463 -2.42 40.48 2.36
C ASN A 463 -2.04 41.30 3.61
N ILE A 464 -2.32 40.77 4.80
CA ILE A 464 -2.14 41.50 6.06
C ILE A 464 -1.24 40.76 7.05
N ILE A 465 -0.57 39.70 6.61
CA ILE A 465 0.30 38.90 7.48
C ILE A 465 1.68 39.55 7.64
N PRO A 466 2.13 39.83 8.88
CA PRO A 466 3.47 40.36 9.14
C PRO A 466 4.58 39.32 8.90
N PRO A 467 5.80 39.73 8.46
CA PRO A 467 6.90 38.82 8.13
C PRO A 467 7.35 37.86 9.24
N GLU A 468 7.16 38.23 10.52
CA GLU A 468 7.58 37.44 11.69
C GLU A 468 6.43 36.59 12.29
N THR A 469 5.32 36.44 11.56
CA THR A 469 4.17 35.64 12.01
C THR A 469 4.39 34.15 11.73
N LEU A 470 4.17 33.33 12.76
CA LEU A 470 4.08 31.89 12.63
C LEU A 470 2.70 31.50 12.09
N VAL A 471 2.65 30.80 10.98
CA VAL A 471 1.41 30.26 10.42
C VAL A 471 1.28 28.80 10.82
N VAL A 472 0.20 28.43 11.50
CA VAL A 472 -0.10 27.03 11.84
C VAL A 472 -1.38 26.62 11.14
N ALA A 473 -1.24 25.79 10.12
CA ALA A 473 -2.33 25.27 9.30
C ALA A 473 -2.77 23.89 9.80
N PHE A 474 -4.05 23.74 10.10
CA PHE A 474 -4.67 22.51 10.56
C PHE A 474 -5.58 21.94 9.47
N ASP A 475 -5.27 20.74 9.02
CA ASP A 475 -6.18 19.91 8.25
C ASP A 475 -5.84 18.45 8.52
N ILE A 476 -6.80 17.76 9.15
CA ILE A 476 -6.66 16.37 9.56
C ILE A 476 -6.28 15.50 8.35
N SER A 477 -6.94 15.70 7.21
CA SER A 477 -6.68 14.94 5.98
C SER A 477 -5.41 15.41 5.25
N GLY A 478 -5.13 16.70 5.31
CA GLY A 478 -4.04 17.36 4.60
C GLY A 478 -4.28 17.60 3.10
N TYR A 479 -5.54 17.52 2.63
CA TYR A 479 -5.94 17.64 1.23
C TYR A 479 -6.77 18.90 0.90
N ASP A 480 -7.03 19.80 1.85
CA ASP A 480 -7.78 21.03 1.55
C ASP A 480 -6.97 22.00 0.67
N GLU A 481 -7.41 22.15 -0.58
CA GLU A 481 -6.73 22.97 -1.59
C GLU A 481 -6.56 24.44 -1.19
N THR A 482 -7.50 24.99 -0.42
CA THR A 482 -7.44 26.40 0.01
C THR A 482 -6.27 26.59 0.96
N LEU A 483 -6.18 25.73 1.97
CA LEU A 483 -5.08 25.73 2.94
C LEU A 483 -3.74 25.45 2.27
N ILE A 484 -3.67 24.45 1.39
CA ILE A 484 -2.43 24.09 0.67
C ILE A 484 -1.92 25.29 -0.14
N ASN A 485 -2.79 25.91 -0.94
CA ASN A 485 -2.42 27.08 -1.75
C ASN A 485 -1.98 28.25 -0.88
N TYR A 486 -2.67 28.48 0.24
CA TYR A 486 -2.34 29.54 1.18
C TYR A 486 -0.95 29.35 1.81
N VAL A 487 -0.68 28.18 2.39
CA VAL A 487 0.61 27.92 3.05
C VAL A 487 1.75 27.84 2.05
N THR A 488 1.52 27.32 0.84
CA THR A 488 2.54 27.28 -0.23
C THR A 488 3.05 28.67 -0.57
N GLN A 489 2.16 29.66 -0.65
CA GLN A 489 2.54 31.04 -0.95
C GLN A 489 3.35 31.68 0.18
N LEU A 490 3.04 31.34 1.43
CA LEU A 490 3.69 31.94 2.61
C LEU A 490 4.97 31.22 3.03
N ASN A 491 5.14 29.94 2.70
CA ASN A 491 6.27 29.14 3.17
C ASN A 491 7.64 29.70 2.73
N ALA A 492 7.68 30.44 1.63
CA ALA A 492 8.89 31.11 1.17
C ALA A 492 9.35 32.28 2.06
N THR A 493 8.43 32.90 2.81
CA THR A 493 8.65 34.16 3.52
C THR A 493 8.31 34.11 5.01
N HIS A 494 7.54 33.12 5.45
CA HIS A 494 7.06 32.97 6.82
C HIS A 494 7.37 31.56 7.33
N ARG A 495 7.46 31.43 8.66
CA ARG A 495 7.51 30.11 9.30
C ARG A 495 6.12 29.49 9.22
N THR A 496 6.01 28.35 8.55
CA THR A 496 4.74 27.63 8.40
C THR A 496 4.84 26.25 9.05
N VAL A 497 3.77 25.87 9.76
CA VAL A 497 3.58 24.55 10.36
C VAL A 497 2.29 23.94 9.83
N GLY A 498 2.34 22.71 9.33
CA GLY A 498 1.15 21.93 8.98
C GLY A 498 0.87 20.87 10.03
N VAL A 499 -0.36 20.83 10.54
CA VAL A 499 -0.83 19.84 11.53
C VAL A 499 -1.84 18.92 10.86
N THR A 500 -1.49 17.65 10.67
CA THR A 500 -2.25 16.66 9.90
C THR A 500 -2.04 15.24 10.43
N SER A 501 -2.90 14.27 10.09
CA SER A 501 -2.63 12.86 10.35
C SER A 501 -1.87 12.17 9.22
N GLN A 502 -1.75 12.81 8.06
CA GLN A 502 -1.21 12.22 6.84
C GLN A 502 0.17 12.80 6.49
N SER A 503 1.21 12.00 6.75
CA SER A 503 2.62 12.43 6.61
C SER A 503 3.11 12.72 5.19
N ASP A 504 2.36 12.31 4.17
CA ASP A 504 2.66 12.61 2.76
C ASP A 504 1.51 13.35 2.07
N SER A 505 0.68 14.04 2.85
CA SER A 505 -0.39 14.86 2.29
C SER A 505 0.18 16.08 1.56
N PRO A 506 -0.56 16.64 0.58
CA PRO A 506 -0.18 17.90 -0.05
C PRO A 506 0.11 19.03 0.95
N LEU A 507 -0.64 19.12 2.06
CA LEU A 507 -0.34 20.08 3.13
C LEU A 507 1.02 19.82 3.76
N ALA A 508 1.35 18.57 4.10
CA ALA A 508 2.63 18.19 4.70
C ALA A 508 3.83 18.57 3.81
N ARG A 509 3.64 18.57 2.49
CA ARG A 509 4.68 18.98 1.52
C ARG A 509 4.74 20.50 1.31
N ALA A 510 3.66 21.22 1.59
CA ALA A 510 3.54 22.65 1.31
C ALA A 510 4.09 23.57 2.42
N VAL A 511 4.27 23.02 3.63
CA VAL A 511 4.73 23.73 4.83
C VAL A 511 6.23 23.55 5.10
N GLY A 512 6.82 24.44 5.89
CA GLY A 512 8.23 24.40 6.27
C GLY A 512 8.51 23.41 7.40
N GLU A 513 7.53 23.20 8.27
CA GLU A 513 7.55 22.22 9.34
C GLU A 513 6.22 21.45 9.35
N VAL A 514 6.26 20.14 9.55
CA VAL A 514 5.05 19.32 9.64
C VAL A 514 4.98 18.66 11.01
N PHE A 515 3.79 18.69 11.60
CA PHE A 515 3.45 17.98 12.81
C PHE A 515 2.42 16.91 12.50
N ILE A 516 2.81 15.65 12.70
CA ILE A 516 1.92 14.50 12.46
C ILE A 516 1.21 14.15 13.75
N ALA A 517 -0.06 14.50 13.81
CA ALA A 517 -0.90 14.18 14.95
C ALA A 517 -1.65 12.86 14.69
N PRO A 518 -1.81 11.98 15.70
CA PRO A 518 -2.49 10.70 15.54
C PRO A 518 -4.03 10.84 15.51
N PHE A 519 -4.55 11.78 14.71
CA PHE A 519 -5.99 11.94 14.51
C PHE A 519 -6.57 10.73 13.77
N LEU A 520 -7.81 10.37 14.12
CA LEU A 520 -8.54 9.30 13.46
C LEU A 520 -9.36 9.86 12.29
N GLU A 521 -9.37 9.15 11.17
CA GLU A 521 -10.33 9.40 10.10
C GLU A 521 -11.72 8.91 10.50
N LYS A 522 -12.74 9.62 10.01
CA LYS A 522 -14.14 9.45 10.36
C LYS A 522 -14.60 8.00 10.13
N LYS A 523 -14.74 7.21 11.20
CA LYS A 523 -15.50 5.95 11.17
C LYS A 523 -16.99 6.29 11.33
N LYS A 524 -17.87 5.62 10.57
CA LYS A 524 -19.33 5.78 10.70
C LYS A 524 -19.74 5.53 12.16
N ASP A 525 -20.53 6.45 12.71
CA ASP A 525 -21.18 6.41 14.04
C ASP A 525 -20.39 6.76 15.32
N ILE A 526 -19.17 7.32 15.24
CA ILE A 526 -18.45 7.74 16.47
C ILE A 526 -17.81 9.13 16.29
N ALA A 527 -18.05 10.04 17.25
CA ALA A 527 -17.40 11.36 17.36
C ALA A 527 -15.92 11.29 17.81
N ALA A 528 -15.22 10.25 17.36
CA ALA A 528 -13.85 9.91 17.68
C ALA A 528 -12.84 10.98 17.22
N ASP A 529 -13.08 11.55 16.05
CA ASP A 529 -12.33 12.66 15.48
C ASP A 529 -12.38 13.90 16.40
N VAL A 530 -13.55 14.23 16.94
CA VAL A 530 -13.79 15.36 17.84
C VAL A 530 -12.91 15.29 19.08
N PHE A 531 -12.87 14.13 19.74
CA PHE A 531 -12.08 13.93 20.95
C PHE A 531 -10.58 14.05 20.70
N THR A 532 -10.08 13.49 19.59
CA THR A 532 -8.64 13.53 19.30
C THR A 532 -8.11 14.95 19.09
N VAL A 533 -8.94 15.86 18.56
CA VAL A 533 -8.57 17.28 18.40
C VAL A 533 -8.58 18.01 19.74
N TYR A 534 -9.59 17.80 20.60
CA TYR A 534 -9.62 18.39 21.95
C TYR A 534 -8.46 17.90 22.81
N TYR A 535 -8.20 16.60 22.81
CA TYR A 535 -7.10 16.01 23.56
C TYR A 535 -5.75 16.50 23.06
N PHE A 536 -5.58 16.65 21.74
CA PHE A 536 -4.40 17.31 21.17
C PHE A 536 -4.22 18.75 21.68
N VAL A 537 -5.28 19.56 21.71
CA VAL A 537 -5.24 20.94 22.21
C VAL A 537 -4.85 20.96 23.69
N ASP A 538 -5.43 20.09 24.51
CA ASP A 538 -5.06 19.96 25.93
C ASP A 538 -3.60 19.59 26.12
N LEU A 539 -3.12 18.59 25.37
CA LEU A 539 -1.72 18.20 25.40
C LEU A 539 -0.81 19.34 24.98
N LEU A 540 -1.10 20.00 23.87
CA LEU A 540 -0.31 21.12 23.38
C LEU A 540 -0.16 22.21 24.46
N LEU A 541 -1.26 22.56 25.15
CA LEU A 541 -1.31 23.63 26.13
C LEU A 541 -0.75 23.25 27.52
N ASN A 542 -0.78 21.96 27.91
CA ASN A 542 -0.23 21.51 29.19
C ASN A 542 1.26 21.85 29.37
N GLY A 543 2.02 21.98 28.28
CA GLY A 543 3.43 22.40 28.33
C GLY A 543 3.66 23.92 28.22
N ILE A 544 2.59 24.71 28.03
CA ILE A 544 2.63 26.17 27.89
C ILE A 544 2.17 26.87 29.19
N TYR A 545 1.35 26.20 30.02
CA TYR A 545 0.87 26.71 31.30
C TYR A 545 1.87 26.51 32.47
N PRO A 546 1.98 27.47 33.41
CA PRO A 546 2.43 27.20 34.77
C PRO A 546 1.31 26.51 35.57
N GLU A 547 1.63 25.44 36.31
CA GLU A 547 0.69 24.64 37.13
C GLU A 547 -0.21 25.47 38.06
N SER A 548 0.19 26.68 38.44
CA SER A 548 -0.50 27.52 39.43
C SER A 548 -1.83 28.14 38.99
N LYS A 549 -2.23 28.04 37.70
CA LYS A 549 -3.54 28.55 37.21
C LYS A 549 -4.52 27.45 36.75
N ILE A 550 -4.07 26.19 36.67
CA ILE A 550 -4.90 25.05 36.22
C ILE A 550 -5.92 24.64 37.31
N ALA A 551 -5.60 24.88 38.58
CA ALA A 551 -6.38 24.40 39.72
C ALA A 551 -7.82 24.94 39.83
N ASN A 552 -8.18 26.02 39.13
CA ASN A 552 -9.49 26.68 39.28
C ASN A 552 -10.40 26.65 38.03
N LYS A 553 -10.05 25.91 36.96
CA LYS A 553 -10.88 25.87 35.73
C LYS A 553 -10.94 24.49 35.04
N LEU A 554 -10.64 23.40 35.73
CA LEU A 554 -11.04 22.08 35.22
C LEU A 554 -12.57 22.03 35.24
N ILE A 555 -13.17 21.85 34.07
CA ILE A 555 -14.61 21.57 33.92
C ILE A 555 -14.88 20.32 34.78
N PRO A 556 -15.79 20.36 35.76
CA PRO A 556 -16.17 19.15 36.47
C PRO A 556 -16.76 18.19 35.43
N VAL A 557 -16.11 17.05 35.25
CA VAL A 557 -16.64 15.93 34.49
C VAL A 557 -17.88 15.48 35.25
N ASN A 558 -19.07 15.89 34.81
CA ASN A 558 -20.30 15.25 35.25
C ASN A 558 -20.30 13.86 34.62
N GLU A 559 -20.25 12.82 35.45
CA GLU A 559 -20.17 11.39 35.10
C GLU A 559 -21.43 10.84 34.38
N GLU A 560 -22.29 11.69 33.84
CA GLU A 560 -23.46 11.27 33.07
C GLU A 560 -23.49 11.98 31.71
N ARG A 561 -22.78 11.42 30.71
CA ARG A 561 -23.22 11.34 29.31
C ARG A 561 -22.25 10.57 28.41
#